data_AF-A0A345QQL1-F1
#
_entry.id   AF-A0A345QQL1-F1
#
_cell.length_a   1.000
_cell.length_b   1.000
_cell.length_c   1.000
_cell.angle_alpha   90.00
_cell.angle_beta   90.00
_cell.angle_gamma   90.00
#
_symmetry.space_group_name_H-M   'P 1'
#
loop_
_entity.id
_entity.type
_entity.pdbx_description
1 polymer ?
#
loop_
_entity_poly.entity_id
_entity_poly.type
_entity_poly.pdbx_seq_one_letter_code
_entity_poly.pdbx_strand_id
1 'polypeptide(L)'
;MIALCILAVGAVAWAMVHWFEIQRWAAGEQRTFQNVMAGALRGIQAGDPRSVWTLCRATAAYRFFHALGPGHGKVLIGGAALASGATLKRLSTLTVLSSLAQAATAILLVGGLYFLLQIGSADLADLTGIWLAPASYVAIAAIGVVLIFRSVRSWHKIHQSKQITHGCCGHAHGPSAGDVATLRQHAMRSL
;
A
#
# COMPACT_ATOMS: atom_id res chain seq x y z
N MET A 1 4.41 -10.00 26.43
CA MET A 1 2.98 -10.26 26.69
C MET A 1 2.08 -9.54 25.66
N ILE A 2 2.08 -8.21 25.57
CA ILE A 2 1.22 -7.45 24.63
C ILE A 2 1.38 -7.88 23.16
N ALA A 3 2.61 -8.02 22.65
CA ALA A 3 2.85 -8.48 21.28
C ALA A 3 2.32 -9.89 21.01
N LEU A 4 2.41 -10.79 22.01
CA LEU A 4 1.90 -12.15 21.91
C LEU A 4 0.37 -12.16 21.88
N CYS A 5 -0.27 -11.29 22.68
CA CYS A 5 -1.72 -11.09 22.68
C CYS A 5 -2.20 -10.51 21.34
N ILE A 6 -1.50 -9.54 20.76
CA ILE A 6 -1.85 -8.98 19.44
C ILE A 6 -1.74 -10.05 18.35
N LEU A 7 -0.67 -10.86 18.36
CA LEU A 7 -0.50 -11.95 17.41
C LEU A 7 -1.58 -13.03 17.58
N ALA A 8 -1.92 -13.39 18.82
CA ALA A 8 -2.96 -14.37 19.11
C ALA A 8 -4.34 -13.87 18.66
N VAL A 9 -4.70 -12.63 18.98
CA VAL A 9 -5.95 -12.00 18.52
C VAL A 9 -5.99 -11.92 16.99
N GLY A 10 -4.88 -11.53 16.36
CA GLY A 10 -4.74 -11.51 14.90
C GLY A 10 -4.91 -12.89 14.28
N ALA A 11 -4.35 -13.94 14.88
CA ALA A 11 -4.47 -15.32 14.41
C ALA A 11 -5.90 -15.86 14.57
N VAL A 12 -6.57 -15.56 15.68
CA VAL A 12 -7.98 -15.92 15.90
C VAL A 12 -8.88 -15.19 14.90
N ALA A 13 -8.72 -13.87 14.76
CA ALA A 13 -9.46 -13.08 13.79
C ALA A 13 -9.22 -13.59 12.35
N TRP A 14 -7.98 -13.96 12.02
CA TRP A 14 -7.67 -14.58 10.74
C TRP A 14 -8.37 -15.92 10.55
N ALA A 15 -8.38 -16.79 11.56
CA ALA A 15 -9.03 -18.10 11.47
C ALA A 15 -10.57 -18.02 11.35
N MET A 16 -11.18 -16.96 11.87
CA MET A 16 -12.64 -16.75 11.80
C MET A 16 -13.13 -16.24 10.44
N VAL A 17 -12.24 -15.73 9.58
CA VAL A 17 -12.61 -15.19 8.28
C VAL A 17 -12.61 -16.30 7.22
N HIS A 18 -13.72 -16.41 6.47
CA HIS A 18 -13.88 -17.36 5.37
C HIS A 18 -13.11 -16.93 4.11
N TRP A 19 -11.78 -16.93 4.19
CA TRP A 19 -10.90 -16.41 3.13
C TRP A 19 -11.19 -17.00 1.74
N PHE A 20 -11.42 -18.31 1.65
CA PHE A 20 -11.70 -18.96 0.37
C PHE A 20 -12.97 -18.46 -0.31
N GLU A 21 -14.01 -18.12 0.47
CA GLU A 21 -15.26 -17.60 -0.07
C GLU A 21 -15.08 -16.18 -0.57
N ILE A 22 -14.41 -15.35 0.22
CA ILE A 22 -14.09 -13.96 -0.14
C ILE A 22 -13.23 -13.92 -1.40
N GLN A 23 -12.22 -14.79 -1.52
CA GLN A 23 -11.35 -14.84 -2.69
C GLN A 23 -12.09 -15.34 -3.94
N ARG A 24 -12.94 -16.38 -3.81
CA ARG A 24 -13.76 -16.87 -4.93
C ARG A 24 -14.76 -15.81 -5.39
N TRP A 25 -15.42 -15.13 -4.45
CA TRP A 25 -16.33 -14.04 -4.74
C TRP A 25 -15.61 -12.88 -5.45
N ALA A 26 -14.47 -12.43 -4.91
CA ALA A 26 -13.67 -11.36 -5.51
C ALA A 26 -13.17 -11.71 -6.91
N ALA A 27 -12.71 -12.95 -7.13
CA ALA A 27 -12.31 -13.43 -8.45
C ALA A 27 -13.49 -13.58 -9.43
N GLY A 28 -14.68 -13.91 -8.92
CA GLY A 28 -15.93 -13.90 -9.70
C GLY A 28 -16.28 -12.49 -10.17
N GLU A 29 -16.28 -11.53 -9.24
CA GLU A 29 -16.58 -10.13 -9.52
C GLU A 29 -15.58 -9.51 -10.51
N GLN A 30 -14.29 -9.81 -10.35
CA GLN A 30 -13.26 -9.37 -11.29
C GLN A 30 -13.48 -9.92 -12.71
N ARG A 31 -13.92 -11.18 -12.84
CA ARG A 31 -14.29 -11.77 -14.14
C ARG A 31 -15.54 -11.09 -14.72
N THR A 32 -16.54 -10.76 -13.90
CA THR A 32 -17.71 -10.00 -14.33
C THR A 32 -17.31 -8.67 -14.96
N PHE A 33 -16.50 -7.86 -14.28
CA PHE A 33 -16.00 -6.59 -14.82
C PHE A 33 -15.21 -6.78 -16.12
N GLN A 34 -14.33 -7.79 -16.18
CA GLN A 34 -13.56 -8.10 -17.38
C GLN A 34 -14.45 -8.47 -18.57
N ASN A 35 -15.48 -9.28 -18.35
CA ASN A 35 -16.43 -9.67 -19.39
C ASN A 35 -17.24 -8.47 -19.90
N VAL A 36 -17.65 -7.55 -19.01
CA VAL A 36 -18.33 -6.31 -19.40
C VAL A 36 -17.42 -5.43 -20.25
N MET A 37 -16.15 -5.25 -19.86
CA MET A 37 -15.18 -4.47 -20.64
C MET A 37 -14.91 -5.11 -22.01
N ALA A 38 -14.74 -6.43 -22.07
CA ALA A 38 -14.56 -7.15 -23.33
C ALA A 38 -15.79 -7.04 -24.25
N GLY A 39 -17.00 -7.10 -23.69
CA GLY A 39 -18.25 -6.87 -24.42
C GLY A 39 -18.34 -5.45 -24.97
N ALA A 40 -18.01 -4.45 -24.16
CA ALA A 40 -17.99 -3.05 -24.59
C ALA A 40 -16.97 -2.80 -25.71
N LEU A 41 -15.78 -3.41 -25.65
CA LEU A 41 -14.80 -3.34 -26.74
C LEU A 41 -15.34 -3.93 -28.05
N ARG A 42 -16.01 -5.08 -27.99
CA ARG A 42 -16.66 -5.68 -29.18
C ARG A 42 -17.78 -4.78 -29.73
N GLY A 43 -18.56 -4.14 -28.86
CA GLY A 43 -19.59 -3.18 -29.27
C GLY A 43 -19.03 -1.94 -29.95
N ILE A 44 -17.92 -1.39 -29.45
CA ILE A 44 -17.19 -0.29 -30.10
C ILE A 44 -16.70 -0.72 -31.49
N GLN A 45 -16.14 -1.93 -31.62
CA GLN A 45 -15.69 -2.46 -32.92
C GLN A 45 -16.85 -2.66 -33.90
N ALA A 46 -18.05 -3.00 -33.41
CA ALA A 46 -19.26 -3.11 -34.21
C ALA A 46 -19.91 -1.74 -34.54
N GLY A 47 -19.30 -0.63 -34.13
CA GLY A 47 -19.79 0.73 -34.42
C GLY A 47 -20.87 1.25 -33.49
N ASP A 48 -21.12 0.61 -32.33
CA ASP A 48 -22.06 1.13 -31.32
C ASP A 48 -21.42 2.22 -30.45
N PRO A 49 -21.85 3.49 -30.54
CA PRO A 49 -21.29 4.57 -29.74
C PRO A 49 -21.58 4.43 -28.23
N ARG A 50 -22.67 3.74 -27.84
CA ARG A 50 -23.03 3.57 -26.42
C ARG A 50 -22.02 2.70 -25.69
N SER A 51 -21.37 1.79 -26.41
CA SER A 51 -20.36 0.88 -25.86
C SER A 51 -19.12 1.61 -25.33
N VAL A 52 -18.79 2.81 -25.84
CA VAL A 52 -17.73 3.67 -25.26
C VAL A 52 -18.05 4.01 -23.81
N TRP A 53 -19.29 4.40 -23.55
CA TRP A 53 -19.73 4.79 -22.22
C TRP A 53 -19.79 3.59 -21.26
N THR A 54 -20.22 2.43 -21.76
CA THR A 54 -20.15 1.17 -21.02
C THR A 54 -18.71 0.84 -20.64
N LEU A 55 -17.75 0.97 -21.57
CA LEU A 55 -16.34 0.72 -21.30
C LEU A 55 -15.79 1.69 -20.24
N CYS A 56 -16.08 2.99 -20.35
CA CYS A 56 -15.66 3.99 -19.37
C CYS A 56 -16.21 3.71 -17.97
N ARG A 57 -17.52 3.43 -17.86
CA ARG A 57 -18.16 3.12 -16.57
C ARG A 57 -17.63 1.82 -15.97
N ALA A 58 -17.51 0.77 -16.76
CA ALA A 58 -17.00 -0.53 -16.29
C ALA A 58 -15.54 -0.41 -15.81
N THR A 59 -14.70 0.31 -16.55
CA THR A 59 -13.29 0.53 -16.17
C THR A 59 -13.18 1.37 -14.90
N ALA A 60 -14.00 2.42 -14.76
CA ALA A 60 -14.02 3.26 -13.57
C ALA A 60 -14.51 2.50 -12.34
N ALA A 61 -15.62 1.75 -12.47
CA ALA A 61 -16.16 0.91 -11.40
C ALA A 61 -15.15 -0.17 -10.99
N TYR A 62 -14.58 -0.89 -11.96
CA TYR A 62 -13.54 -1.88 -11.69
C TYR A 62 -12.36 -1.26 -10.95
N ARG A 63 -11.85 -0.10 -11.39
CA ARG A 63 -10.73 0.59 -10.70
C ARG A 63 -11.08 1.03 -9.28
N PHE A 64 -12.31 1.50 -9.05
CA PHE A 64 -12.80 1.89 -7.72
C PHE A 64 -12.89 0.68 -6.78
N PHE A 65 -13.59 -0.38 -7.18
CA PHE A 65 -13.70 -1.60 -6.38
C PHE A 65 -12.36 -2.31 -6.23
N HIS A 66 -11.50 -2.29 -7.25
CA HIS A 66 -10.15 -2.83 -7.15
C HIS A 66 -9.27 -2.00 -6.19
N ALA A 67 -9.54 -0.70 -6.02
CA ALA A 67 -8.88 0.13 -5.02
C ALA A 67 -9.42 -0.14 -3.60
N LEU A 68 -10.72 -0.45 -3.46
CA LEU A 68 -11.38 -0.81 -2.20
C LEU A 68 -11.28 -2.30 -1.83
N GLY A 69 -10.90 -3.15 -2.77
CA GLY A 69 -10.96 -4.61 -2.65
C GLY A 69 -10.08 -5.15 -1.51
N PRO A 70 -10.32 -6.41 -1.08
CA PRO A 70 -9.68 -7.00 0.08
C PRO A 70 -8.16 -7.04 -0.13
N GLY A 71 -7.47 -6.07 0.47
CA GLY A 71 -6.04 -5.86 0.31
C GLY A 71 -5.53 -4.93 1.39
N HIS A 72 -4.88 -5.49 2.41
CA HIS A 72 -4.33 -4.76 3.56
C HIS A 72 -3.37 -3.62 3.19
N GLY A 73 -2.78 -3.63 1.99
CA GLY A 73 -1.82 -2.61 1.55
C GLY A 73 -2.41 -1.27 1.07
N LYS A 74 -3.64 -1.25 0.51
CA LYS A 74 -4.20 -0.01 -0.08
C LYS A 74 -4.73 0.95 0.98
N VAL A 75 -5.25 0.42 2.08
CA VAL A 75 -5.60 1.20 3.28
C VAL A 75 -4.33 1.75 3.94
N LEU A 76 -3.24 0.97 3.98
CA LEU A 76 -1.98 1.42 4.55
C LEU A 76 -1.33 2.54 3.74
N ILE A 77 -1.31 2.42 2.40
CA ILE A 77 -0.79 3.46 1.50
C ILE A 77 -1.71 4.69 1.50
N GLY A 78 -3.03 4.49 1.51
CA GLY A 78 -4.00 5.58 1.65
C GLY A 78 -3.84 6.33 2.97
N GLY A 79 -3.70 5.60 4.08
CA GLY A 79 -3.41 6.15 5.39
C GLY A 79 -2.05 6.86 5.47
N ALA A 80 -1.01 6.28 4.87
CA ALA A 80 0.31 6.91 4.78
C ALA A 80 0.27 8.19 3.92
N ALA A 81 -0.49 8.20 2.82
CA ALA A 81 -0.68 9.38 1.98
C ALA A 81 -1.42 10.48 2.75
N LEU A 82 -2.47 10.13 3.49
CA LEU A 82 -3.19 11.05 4.37
C LEU A 82 -2.30 11.58 5.51
N ALA A 83 -1.47 10.72 6.10
CA ALA A 83 -0.53 11.08 7.17
C ALA A 83 0.70 11.87 6.68
N SER A 84 1.03 11.80 5.40
CA SER A 84 2.22 12.45 4.82
C SER A 84 2.14 13.98 4.72
N GLY A 85 0.97 14.57 4.96
CA GLY A 85 0.74 16.00 4.76
C GLY A 85 0.85 16.45 3.30
N ALA A 86 0.94 15.51 2.35
CA ALA A 86 1.00 15.82 0.93
C ALA A 86 -0.32 16.47 0.46
N THR A 87 -0.20 17.52 -0.35
CA THR A 87 -1.37 18.22 -0.88
C THR A 87 -2.17 17.30 -1.81
N LEU A 88 -3.50 17.42 -1.78
CA LEU A 88 -4.41 16.65 -2.64
C LEU A 88 -4.05 16.79 -4.12
N LYS A 89 -3.58 17.97 -4.53
CA LYS A 89 -3.09 18.24 -5.89
C LYS A 89 -1.89 17.35 -6.26
N ARG A 90 -0.89 17.22 -5.37
CA ARG A 90 0.29 16.39 -5.61
C ARG A 90 -0.04 14.90 -5.63
N LEU A 91 -0.91 14.45 -4.73
CA LEU A 91 -1.37 13.05 -4.71
C LEU A 91 -2.19 12.72 -5.97
N SER A 92 -3.07 13.62 -6.40
CA SER A 92 -3.86 13.47 -7.63
C SER A 92 -2.97 13.39 -8.88
N THR A 93 -2.01 14.30 -9.04
CA THR A 93 -1.10 14.27 -10.21
C THR A 93 -0.25 13.01 -10.26
N LEU A 94 0.32 12.57 -9.13
CA LEU A 94 1.07 11.31 -9.07
C LEU A 94 0.18 10.11 -9.41
N THR A 95 -1.07 10.09 -8.92
CA THR A 95 -2.01 9.00 -9.19
C THR A 95 -2.35 8.93 -10.68
N VAL A 96 -2.62 10.06 -11.32
CA VAL A 96 -2.91 10.12 -12.76
C VAL A 96 -1.69 9.66 -13.56
N LEU A 97 -0.51 10.23 -13.31
CA LEU A 97 0.72 9.87 -14.02
C LEU A 97 1.07 8.38 -13.83
N SER A 98 0.95 7.86 -12.61
CA SER A 98 1.17 6.44 -12.32
C SER A 98 0.17 5.56 -13.05
N SER A 99 -1.10 5.97 -13.15
CA SER A 99 -2.12 5.20 -13.87
C SER A 99 -1.86 5.16 -15.39
N LEU A 100 -1.36 6.25 -15.98
CA LEU A 100 -0.99 6.31 -17.40
C LEU A 100 0.25 5.46 -17.66
N ALA A 101 1.29 5.61 -16.84
CA ALA A 101 2.50 4.81 -16.94
C ALA A 101 2.18 3.32 -16.81
N GLN A 102 1.34 2.94 -15.84
CA GLN A 102 0.90 1.56 -15.64
C GLN A 102 0.13 1.02 -16.86
N ALA A 103 -0.79 1.82 -17.43
CA ALA A 103 -1.53 1.42 -18.63
C ALA A 103 -0.59 1.24 -19.83
N ALA A 104 0.33 2.18 -20.04
CA ALA A 104 1.31 2.10 -21.11
C ALA A 104 2.22 0.87 -20.95
N THR A 105 2.76 0.64 -19.75
CA THR A 105 3.56 -0.56 -19.47
C THR A 105 2.77 -1.84 -19.71
N ALA A 106 1.50 -1.91 -19.30
CA ALA A 106 0.66 -3.09 -19.52
C ALA A 106 0.44 -3.34 -21.02
N ILE A 107 0.14 -2.30 -21.80
CA ILE A 107 -0.04 -2.40 -23.26
C ILE A 107 1.25 -2.87 -23.93
N LEU A 108 2.39 -2.27 -23.57
CA LEU A 108 3.69 -2.63 -24.15
C LEU A 108 4.11 -4.06 -23.81
N LEU A 109 3.90 -4.49 -22.56
CA LEU A 109 4.24 -5.85 -22.14
C LEU A 109 3.32 -6.89 -22.79
N VAL A 110 2.01 -6.73 -22.67
CA VAL A 110 1.04 -7.71 -23.21
C VAL A 110 1.09 -7.70 -24.74
N GLY A 111 1.12 -6.52 -25.35
CA GLY A 111 1.24 -6.38 -26.80
C GLY A 111 2.58 -6.92 -27.30
N GLY A 112 3.68 -6.62 -26.62
CA GLY A 112 5.00 -7.16 -26.96
C GLY A 112 5.04 -8.69 -26.88
N LEU A 113 4.46 -9.27 -25.83
CA LEU A 113 4.39 -10.73 -25.69
C LEU A 113 3.57 -11.38 -26.81
N TYR A 114 2.45 -10.74 -27.17
CA TYR A 114 1.62 -11.20 -28.27
C TYR A 114 2.34 -11.08 -29.63
N PHE A 115 2.90 -9.92 -29.96
CA PHE A 115 3.51 -9.70 -31.27
C PHE A 115 4.87 -10.41 -31.46
N LEU A 116 5.72 -10.45 -30.43
CA LEU A 116 7.06 -11.04 -30.54
C LEU A 116 7.07 -12.55 -30.25
N LEU A 117 6.30 -12.99 -29.26
CA LEU A 117 6.35 -14.38 -28.79
C LEU A 117 5.09 -15.18 -29.15
N GLN A 118 4.10 -14.56 -29.78
CA GLN A 118 2.81 -15.19 -30.15
C GLN A 118 2.08 -15.79 -28.95
N ILE A 119 2.36 -15.28 -27.74
CA ILE A 119 1.71 -15.74 -26.51
C ILE A 119 0.33 -15.10 -26.43
N GLY A 120 -0.70 -15.93 -26.50
CA GLY A 120 -2.09 -15.50 -26.47
C GLY A 120 -2.58 -15.19 -25.05
N SER A 121 -3.80 -14.65 -24.97
CA SER A 121 -4.46 -14.34 -23.69
C SER A 121 -4.64 -15.57 -22.79
N ALA A 122 -4.84 -16.74 -23.39
CA ALA A 122 -4.98 -18.01 -22.68
C ALA A 122 -3.66 -18.45 -22.04
N ASP A 123 -2.57 -18.42 -22.82
CA ASP A 123 -1.22 -18.76 -22.34
C ASP A 123 -0.75 -17.80 -21.25
N LEU A 124 -1.09 -16.51 -21.38
CA LEU A 124 -0.86 -15.50 -20.35
C LEU A 124 -1.63 -15.82 -19.07
N ALA A 125 -2.89 -16.24 -19.17
CA ALA A 125 -3.69 -16.61 -18.01
C ALA A 125 -3.05 -17.81 -17.28
N ASP A 126 -2.62 -18.83 -18.02
CA ASP A 126 -1.95 -20.00 -17.44
C ASP A 126 -0.59 -19.64 -16.82
N LEU A 127 0.22 -18.85 -17.51
CA LEU A 127 1.49 -18.35 -16.97
C LEU A 127 1.28 -17.57 -15.67
N THR A 128 0.26 -16.71 -15.62
CA THR A 128 -0.08 -15.95 -14.42
C THR A 128 -0.55 -16.85 -13.29
N GLY A 129 -1.40 -17.84 -13.56
CA GLY A 129 -1.96 -18.73 -12.55
C GLY A 129 -0.94 -19.73 -11.99
N ILE A 130 -0.13 -20.34 -12.86
CA ILE A 130 0.76 -21.44 -12.50
C ILE A 130 2.07 -20.93 -11.91
N TRP A 131 2.62 -19.84 -12.45
CA TRP A 131 3.98 -19.39 -12.10
C TRP A 131 3.98 -18.06 -11.37
N LEU A 132 3.35 -17.05 -11.96
CA LEU A 132 3.46 -15.67 -11.48
C LEU A 132 2.71 -15.46 -10.16
N ALA A 133 1.53 -16.05 -9.99
CA ALA A 133 0.77 -15.95 -8.76
C ALA A 133 1.49 -16.59 -7.56
N PRO A 134 1.95 -17.86 -7.61
CA PRO A 134 2.75 -18.43 -6.52
C PRO A 134 4.03 -17.64 -6.23
N ALA A 135 4.76 -17.23 -7.27
CA ALA A 135 5.97 -16.41 -7.10
C ALA A 135 5.66 -15.08 -6.38
N SER A 136 4.53 -14.44 -6.71
CA SER A 136 4.10 -13.22 -6.03
C SER A 136 3.78 -13.45 -4.55
N TYR A 137 3.16 -14.58 -4.20
CA TYR A 137 2.88 -14.93 -2.81
C TYR A 137 4.15 -15.17 -2.01
N VAL A 138 5.14 -15.84 -2.60
CA VAL A 138 6.47 -16.02 -1.99
C VAL A 138 7.16 -14.67 -1.78
N ALA A 139 7.14 -13.79 -2.77
CA ALA A 139 7.74 -12.45 -2.65
C ALA A 139 7.07 -11.61 -1.55
N ILE A 140 5.73 -11.62 -1.49
CA ILE A 140 4.97 -10.93 -0.44
C ILE A 140 5.31 -11.50 0.95
N ALA A 141 5.36 -12.82 1.08
CA ALA A 141 5.74 -13.46 2.34
C ALA A 141 7.17 -13.07 2.77
N ALA A 142 8.13 -13.05 1.84
CA ALA A 142 9.51 -12.65 2.11
C ALA A 142 9.59 -11.18 2.58
N ILE A 143 8.88 -10.26 1.92
CA ILE A 143 8.79 -8.85 2.36
C ILE A 143 8.20 -8.78 3.77
N GLY A 144 7.12 -9.53 4.05
CA GLY A 144 6.51 -9.61 5.37
C GLY A 144 7.51 -10.05 6.45
N VAL A 145 8.28 -11.10 6.19
CA VAL A 145 9.34 -11.59 7.10
C VAL A 145 10.39 -10.51 7.35
N VAL A 146 10.86 -9.81 6.30
CA VAL A 146 11.83 -8.73 6.43
C VAL A 146 11.28 -7.58 7.30
N LEU A 147 10.02 -7.20 7.11
CA LEU A 147 9.39 -6.13 7.89
C LEU A 147 9.19 -6.51 9.36
N ILE A 148 8.79 -7.76 9.65
CA ILE A 148 8.69 -8.28 11.02
C ILE A 148 10.07 -8.25 11.68
N PHE A 149 11.10 -8.77 11.01
CA PHE A 149 12.46 -8.80 11.53
C PHE A 149 12.99 -7.39 11.83
N ARG A 150 12.80 -6.43 10.92
CA ARG A 150 13.18 -5.02 11.12
C ARG A 150 12.46 -4.39 12.30
N SER A 151 11.15 -4.65 12.43
CA SER A 151 10.34 -4.15 13.54
C SER A 151 10.82 -4.69 14.89
N VAL A 152 11.04 -6.00 15.00
CA VAL A 152 11.58 -6.64 16.22
C VAL A 152 12.96 -6.08 16.58
N ARG A 153 13.86 -5.94 15.60
CA ARG A 153 15.20 -5.37 15.81
C ARG A 153 15.13 -3.91 16.27
N SER A 154 14.22 -3.11 15.72
CA SER A 154 14.00 -1.73 16.14
C SER A 154 13.51 -1.66 17.60
N TRP A 155 12.55 -2.52 17.97
CA TRP A 155 12.02 -2.59 19.33
C TRP A 155 13.08 -3.00 20.35
N HIS A 156 13.94 -3.98 20.02
CA HIS A 156 15.05 -4.38 20.90
C HIS A 156 16.03 -3.24 21.15
N LYS A 157 16.36 -2.43 20.13
CA LYS A 157 17.24 -1.26 20.28
C LYS A 157 16.64 -0.18 21.19
N ILE A 158 15.33 0.08 21.05
CA ILE A 158 14.61 1.06 21.90
C ILE A 158 14.53 0.57 23.35
N HIS A 159 14.33 -0.74 23.57
CA HIS A 159 14.33 -1.32 24.92
C HIS A 159 15.72 -1.30 25.58
N GLN A 160 16.79 -1.48 24.82
CA GLN A 160 18.17 -1.37 25.36
C GLN A 160 18.54 0.07 25.74
N SER A 161 18.07 1.09 25.01
CA SER A 161 18.37 2.49 25.39
C SER A 161 17.68 2.90 26.69
N LYS A 162 16.49 2.36 26.99
CA LYS A 162 15.80 2.59 28.27
C LYS A 162 16.48 1.93 29.47
N GLN A 163 17.26 0.88 29.27
CA GLN A 163 17.96 0.16 30.35
C GLN A 163 19.31 0.82 30.72
N ILE A 164 19.88 1.67 29.86
CA ILE A 164 21.14 2.38 30.12
C ILE A 164 20.91 3.74 30.82
N THR A 165 19.66 4.16 31.06
CA THR A 165 19.34 5.43 31.77
C THR A 165 19.05 5.24 33.27
N HIS A 166 19.73 4.30 33.93
CA HIS A 166 19.83 4.21 35.39
C HIS A 166 21.29 4.14 35.86
N GLY A 167 22.21 4.79 35.13
CA GLY A 167 23.58 5.05 35.55
C GLY A 167 23.75 6.50 36.00
N CYS A 168 24.14 6.71 37.25
CA CYS A 168 24.30 7.98 37.95
C CYS A 168 25.23 9.00 37.25
N CYS A 169 24.72 9.85 36.36
CA CYS A 169 25.41 11.06 35.90
C CYS A 169 24.43 12.23 35.78
N GLY A 170 24.68 13.29 36.54
CA GLY A 170 23.84 14.48 36.62
C GLY A 170 23.81 15.27 35.32
N HIS A 171 22.61 15.48 34.78
CA HIS A 171 22.36 16.52 33.79
C HIS A 171 21.48 17.57 34.45
N ALA A 172 22.03 18.78 34.59
CA ALA A 172 21.33 19.93 35.10
C ALA A 172 20.17 20.26 34.14
N HIS A 173 18.94 20.23 34.65
CA HIS A 173 17.82 20.88 33.98
C HIS A 173 18.13 22.38 33.93
N GLY A 174 17.93 22.97 32.74
CA GLY A 174 18.36 24.33 32.40
C GLY A 174 17.99 25.40 33.42
N PRO A 175 18.63 26.59 33.32
CA PRO A 175 18.58 27.63 34.34
C PRO A 175 17.15 27.96 34.74
N SER A 176 16.91 28.03 36.05
CA SER A 176 15.61 28.36 36.60
C SER A 176 15.26 29.82 36.28
N ALA A 177 13.98 30.17 36.28
CA ALA A 177 13.55 31.54 35.94
C ALA A 177 14.18 32.64 36.83
N GLY A 178 14.67 32.29 38.02
CA GLY A 178 15.45 33.20 38.88
C GLY A 178 16.86 33.50 38.37
N ASP A 179 17.50 32.55 37.68
CA ASP A 179 18.86 32.67 37.16
C ASP A 179 18.94 33.58 35.91
N VAL A 180 17.81 33.71 35.20
CA VAL A 180 17.68 34.62 34.04
C VAL A 180 17.44 36.07 34.49
N ALA A 181 16.87 36.28 35.67
CA ALA A 181 16.59 37.62 36.21
C ALA A 181 17.86 38.34 36.67
N THR A 182 18.85 37.62 37.20
CA THR A 182 20.14 38.17 37.66
C THR A 182 21.05 38.58 36.51
N LEU A 183 21.02 37.87 35.38
CA LEU A 183 21.77 38.23 34.16
C LEU A 183 21.25 39.54 33.53
N ARG A 184 19.93 39.79 33.60
CA ARG A 184 19.33 41.03 33.11
C ARG A 184 19.68 42.26 33.96
N GLN A 185 19.96 42.08 35.25
CA GLN A 185 20.37 43.17 36.15
C GLN A 185 21.84 43.55 35.99
N HIS A 186 22.72 42.60 35.63
CA HIS A 186 24.13 42.92 35.35
C HIS A 186 24.31 43.69 34.03
N ALA A 187 23.54 43.36 32.98
CA ALA A 187 23.62 44.04 31.69
C ALA A 187 23.09 45.49 31.68
N MET A 188 22.23 45.87 32.64
CA MET A 188 21.71 47.24 32.78
C MET A 188 22.56 48.14 33.70
N ARG A 189 23.56 47.59 34.40
CA ARG A 189 24.49 48.37 35.24
C ARG A 189 25.78 48.80 34.53
N SER A 190 25.94 48.42 33.26
CA SER A 190 27.11 48.68 32.43
C SER A 190 26.84 49.63 31.25
N LEU A 191 25.76 50.41 31.32
CA LEU A 191 25.47 51.59 30.48
C LEU A 191 25.34 52.82 31.40
#